data_AF-A0A142KXJ2-F1
#
_entry.id   AF-A0A142KXJ2-F1
#
_cell.length_a   1.000
_cell.length_b   1.000
_cell.length_c   1.000
_cell.angle_alpha   90.00
_cell.angle_beta   90.00
_cell.angle_gamma   90.00
#
_symmetry.space_group_name_H-M   'P 1'
#
loop_
_entity.id
_entity.type
_entity.pdbx_description
1 polymer ?
#
loop_
_entity_poly.entity_id
_entity_poly.type
_entity_poly.pdbx_seq_one_letter_code
_entity_poly.pdbx_strand_id
1 'polypeptide(L)' 'REKELLTVRGDGTGERKKFERIYDYDVYNDIGDPDGNDDGTRPVLGGKEHPYPRRCRTGRPRSKKDPLSES' A
#
# COMPACT_ATOMS: atom_id res chain seq x y z
N ARG A 1 6.86 -19.40 19.49
CA ARG A 1 7.00 -17.93 19.46
C ARG A 1 7.42 -17.42 18.08
N GLU A 2 8.55 -17.85 17.52
CA GLU A 2 9.02 -17.33 16.21
C GLU A 2 8.07 -17.63 15.04
N LYS A 3 7.49 -18.83 14.99
CA LYS A 3 6.51 -19.19 13.95
C LYS A 3 5.31 -18.24 13.90
N GLU A 4 4.83 -17.79 15.06
CA GLU A 4 3.73 -16.85 15.16
C GLU A 4 4.15 -15.47 14.64
N LEU A 5 5.35 -15.00 14.97
CA LEU A 5 5.88 -13.74 14.44
C LEU A 5 6.03 -13.77 12.91
N LEU A 6 6.43 -14.91 12.33
CA LEU A 6 6.49 -15.09 10.88
C LEU A 6 5.10 -15.02 10.24
N THR A 7 4.10 -15.67 10.83
CA THR A 7 2.71 -15.58 10.37
C THR A 7 2.18 -14.13 10.42
N VAL A 8 2.50 -13.39 11.49
CA VAL A 8 2.05 -12.01 11.69
C VAL A 8 2.77 -11.03 10.76
N ARG A 9 4.00 -11.30 10.33
CA ARG A 9 4.72 -10.49 9.32
C ARG A 9 4.23 -10.77 7.90
N GLY A 10 3.91 -12.04 7.62
CA GLY A 10 3.50 -12.49 6.29
C GLY A 10 4.66 -12.53 5.29
N ASP A 11 4.30 -12.58 4.01
CA ASP A 11 5.20 -12.79 2.87
C ASP A 11 5.43 -11.54 2.00
N GLY A 12 4.79 -10.43 2.34
CA GLY A 12 4.88 -9.19 1.57
C GLY A 12 4.09 -9.18 0.25
N THR A 13 3.23 -10.18 0.00
CA THR A 13 2.43 -10.26 -1.23
C THR A 13 0.93 -10.27 -0.92
N GLY A 14 0.09 -10.32 -1.96
CA GLY A 14 -1.38 -10.40 -1.85
C GLY A 14 -2.10 -9.14 -1.38
N GLU A 15 -3.41 -9.15 -1.57
CA GLU A 15 -4.36 -8.13 -1.08
C GLU A 15 -4.89 -8.54 0.30
N ARG A 16 -4.87 -7.62 1.25
CA ARG A 16 -5.23 -7.90 2.64
C ARG A 16 -6.74 -8.06 2.84
N LYS A 17 -7.12 -9.11 3.56
CA LYS A 17 -8.52 -9.39 3.91
C LYS A 17 -8.80 -9.03 5.37
N LYS A 18 -10.07 -8.73 5.67
CA LYS A 18 -10.51 -8.25 7.00
C LYS A 18 -10.16 -9.17 8.18
N PHE A 19 -10.02 -10.47 7.92
CA PHE A 19 -9.71 -11.48 8.93
C PHE A 19 -8.21 -11.77 9.07
N GLU A 20 -7.36 -11.21 8.20
CA GLU A 20 -5.93 -11.45 8.24
C GLU A 20 -5.25 -10.61 9.32
N ARG A 21 -4.30 -11.23 10.03
CA ARG A 21 -3.48 -10.58 11.07
C ARG A 21 -2.05 -10.35 10.60
N ILE A 22 -1.91 -9.91 9.35
CA ILE A 22 -0.61 -9.67 8.73
C ILE A 22 -0.32 -8.17 8.80
N TYR A 23 0.82 -7.80 9.38
CA TYR A 23 1.27 -6.42 9.53
C TYR A 23 2.53 -6.21 8.69
N ASP A 24 2.40 -5.31 7.73
CA ASP A 24 3.46 -4.97 6.78
C ASP A 24 3.30 -3.50 6.38
N TYR A 25 4.32 -2.93 5.74
CA TYR A 25 4.42 -1.50 5.50
C TYR A 25 4.36 -1.14 4.02
N ASP A 26 3.75 0.00 3.72
CA ASP A 26 3.75 0.59 2.39
C ASP A 26 3.86 2.12 2.45
N VAL A 27 4.04 2.75 1.30
CA VAL A 27 4.02 4.21 1.12
C VAL A 27 2.58 4.71 0.95
N TYR A 28 2.38 6.02 1.07
CA TYR A 28 1.09 6.65 0.77
C TYR A 28 0.97 6.88 -0.73
N ASN A 29 0.61 5.82 -1.44
CA ASN A 29 0.27 5.81 -2.86
C ASN A 29 -1.23 5.53 -3.09
N ASP A 30 -2.03 5.54 -2.03
CA ASP A 30 -3.43 5.14 -1.99
C ASP A 30 -4.39 6.33 -1.73
N ILE A 31 -3.87 7.56 -1.79
CA ILE A 31 -4.64 8.80 -1.55
C ILE A 31 -5.30 9.31 -2.84
N GLY A 32 -4.62 9.13 -3.98
CA GLY A 32 -5.12 9.58 -5.27
C GLY A 32 -6.06 8.58 -5.92
N ASP A 33 -6.98 9.08 -6.75
CA ASP A 33 -7.79 8.26 -7.67
C ASP A 33 -7.55 8.72 -9.12
N PRO A 34 -6.42 8.30 -9.73
CA PRO A 34 -6.11 8.62 -11.13
C PRO A 34 -7.09 7.97 -12.12
N ASP A 35 -7.70 6.82 -11.79
CA ASP A 35 -8.60 6.11 -12.70
C ASP A 35 -9.98 6.80 -12.80
N GLY A 36 -10.46 7.39 -11.70
CA GLY A 36 -11.75 8.08 -11.63
C GLY A 36 -11.76 9.47 -12.27
N ASN A 37 -10.73 10.30 -12.06
CA ASN A 37 -10.61 11.62 -12.68
C ASN A 37 -9.13 12.05 -12.77
N ASP A 38 -8.78 12.83 -13.79
CA ASP A 38 -7.42 13.33 -13.99
C ASP A 38 -6.98 14.29 -12.86
N ASP A 39 -7.91 15.07 -12.29
CA ASP A 39 -7.68 15.91 -11.09
C ASP A 39 -7.52 15.09 -9.79
N GLY A 40 -7.81 13.79 -9.83
CA GLY A 40 -7.69 12.85 -8.72
C GLY A 40 -6.25 12.38 -8.47
N THR A 41 -5.32 12.70 -9.37
CA THR A 41 -3.90 12.35 -9.24
C THR A 41 -3.25 13.01 -8.02
N ARG A 42 -2.47 12.25 -7.26
CA ARG A 42 -1.73 12.73 -6.08
C ARG A 42 -0.32 12.14 -6.08
N PRO A 43 0.71 12.88 -5.64
CA PRO A 43 2.06 12.35 -5.55
C PRO A 43 2.16 11.28 -4.45
N VAL A 44 3.04 10.31 -4.67
CA VAL A 44 3.33 9.27 -3.68
C VAL A 44 4.16 9.84 -2.53
N LEU A 45 3.72 9.64 -1.28
CA LEU A 45 4.45 10.08 -0.08
C LEU A 45 5.16 8.90 0.60
N GLY A 46 6.45 9.06 0.85
CA GLY A 46 7.33 8.04 1.45
C GLY A 46 8.63 7.78 0.68
N GLY A 47 8.91 8.54 -0.37
CA GLY A 47 10.16 8.45 -1.14
C GLY A 47 11.27 9.35 -0.62
N LYS A 48 12.33 9.51 -1.43
CA LYS A 48 13.38 10.52 -1.18
C LYS A 48 12.88 11.94 -1.45
N GLU A 49 12.05 12.11 -2.48
CA GLU A 49 11.52 13.42 -2.89
C GLU A 49 10.41 13.92 -1.94
N HIS A 50 9.57 13.01 -1.46
CA HIS A 50 8.51 13.29 -0.49
C HIS A 50 8.67 12.36 0.72
N PRO A 51 9.60 12.67 1.66
CA PRO A 51 9.79 11.84 2.84
C PRO A 51 8.54 11.86 3.72
N TYR A 52 8.05 10.67 4.08
CA TYR A 52 6.85 10.52 4.89
C TYR A 52 6.87 9.18 5.64
N PRO A 53 6.26 9.10 6.84
CA PRO A 53 6.08 7.83 7.54
C PRO A 53 5.44 6.76 6.65
N ARG A 54 5.78 5.50 6.90
CA ARG A 54 5.12 4.37 6.25
C ARG A 54 3.74 4.12 6.87
N ARG A 55 2.82 3.58 6.08
CA ARG A 55 1.49 3.13 6.53
C ARG A 55 1.41 1.60 6.52
N CYS A 56 0.29 1.06 7.01
CA CYS A 56 -0.02 -0.36 6.86
C CYS A 56 -0.31 -0.70 5.38
N ARG A 57 0.31 -1.77 4.88
CA ARG A 57 0.12 -2.30 3.53
C ARG A 57 -1.27 -2.92 3.39
N THR A 58 -1.96 -2.55 2.31
CA THR A 58 -3.28 -3.09 1.91
C THR A 58 -3.18 -4.02 0.72
N GLY A 59 -2.26 -3.73 -0.23
CA GLY A 59 -1.98 -4.61 -1.36
C GLY A 59 -3.12 -4.69 -2.39
N ARG A 60 -3.97 -3.66 -2.49
CA ARG A 60 -4.96 -3.56 -3.58
C ARG A 60 -4.24 -3.45 -4.92
N PRO A 61 -4.91 -3.78 -6.03
CA PRO A 61 -4.33 -3.59 -7.34
C PRO A 61 -3.87 -2.15 -7.57
N ARG A 62 -2.85 -2.01 -8.42
CA ARG A 62 -2.40 -0.71 -8.90
C ARG A 62 -3.43 -0.10 -9.85
N SER A 63 -3.42 1.22 -9.93
CA SER A 63 -4.21 1.95 -10.92
C SER A 63 -3.78 1.58 -12.34
N LYS A 64 -4.75 1.62 -13.26
CA LYS A 64 -4.52 1.42 -14.69
C LYS A 64 -3.77 2.60 -15.32
N LYS A 65 -4.10 3.83 -14.91
CA LYS A 65 -3.45 5.04 -15.42
C LYS A 65 -2.10 5.32 -14.76
N ASP A 66 -1.97 5.05 -13.45
CA ASP A 66 -0.72 5.24 -12.72
C ASP A 66 -0.31 3.97 -11.96
N PRO A 67 0.64 3.17 -12.49
CA PRO A 67 1.12 1.97 -11.83
C PRO A 67 1.79 2.22 -10.48
N LEU A 68 2.15 3.46 -10.12
CA LEU A 68 2.72 3.76 -8.81
C LEU A 68 1.65 3.97 -7.74
N SER A 69 0.43 4.31 -8.15
CA SER A 69 -0.73 4.52 -7.28
C SER A 69 -1.53 3.22 -7.07
N GLU A 70 -2.02 3.03 -5.86
CA GLU A 70 -2.94 1.95 -5.49
C GLU A 70 -4.39 2.40 -5.71
N SER A 71 -5.24 1.51 -6.25
CA SER A 71 -6.67 1.75 -6.51
C SER A 71 -7.56 1.53 -5.28
#